data_AF-A0A951S833-F1
#
_entry.id   AF-A0A951S833-F1
#
_cell.length_a   1.000
_cell.length_b   1.000
_cell.length_c   1.000
_cell.angle_alpha   90.00
_cell.angle_beta   90.00
_cell.angle_gamma   90.00
#
_symmetry.space_group_name_H-M   'P 1'
#
loop_
_entity.id
_entity.type
_entity.pdbx_description
1 polymer ?
#
loop_
_entity_poly.entity_id
_entity_poly.type
_entity_poly.pdbx_seq_one_letter_code
_entity_poly.pdbx_strand_id
1 'polypeptide(L)'
;MFFIIPNRRESFTFSLIPLCTLVLFSVSLHAQTTKTFITTGNWSVPANWSPSGVPAANDIIVISAGIDLTVDDNVTCDSIYFDAGSTSSS
;
A
#
# COMPACT_ATOMS: atom_id res chain seq x y z
N MET A 1 -28.92 -46.41 -34.66
CA MET A 1 -28.20 -45.85 -33.51
C MET A 1 -27.27 -44.77 -34.05
N PHE A 2 -27.71 -43.51 -34.05
CA PHE A 2 -26.92 -42.38 -34.54
C PHE A 2 -26.21 -41.72 -33.36
N PHE A 3 -24.89 -41.87 -33.28
CA PHE A 3 -24.06 -41.13 -32.34
C PHE A 3 -23.90 -39.70 -32.84
N ILE A 4 -24.48 -38.74 -32.13
CA ILE A 4 -24.21 -37.31 -32.32
C ILE A 4 -22.80 -37.06 -31.79
N ILE A 5 -21.85 -36.80 -32.68
CA ILE A 5 -20.51 -36.34 -32.31
C ILE A 5 -20.64 -34.86 -31.91
N PRO A 6 -20.40 -34.46 -30.64
CA PRO A 6 -20.43 -33.05 -30.30
C PRO A 6 -19.25 -32.34 -30.96
N ASN A 7 -19.57 -31.18 -31.49
CA ASN A 7 -18.76 -30.33 -32.31
C ASN A 7 -17.58 -29.70 -31.52
N ARG A 8 -16.32 -29.96 -31.96
CA ARG A 8 -15.04 -29.71 -31.26
C ARG A 8 -14.63 -28.22 -31.09
N ARG A 9 -15.53 -27.26 -31.32
CA ARG A 9 -15.27 -25.80 -31.21
C ARG A 9 -15.82 -25.16 -29.94
N GLU A 10 -16.71 -25.85 -29.22
CA GLU A 10 -17.36 -25.34 -28.00
C GLU A 10 -16.56 -25.65 -26.71
N SER A 11 -15.59 -26.57 -26.78
CA SER A 11 -14.83 -27.06 -25.62
C SER A 11 -13.77 -26.08 -25.11
N PHE A 12 -13.24 -25.21 -25.97
CA PHE A 12 -12.26 -24.20 -25.59
C PHE A 12 -12.90 -23.02 -24.85
N THR A 13 -14.09 -22.59 -25.29
CA THR A 13 -14.84 -21.49 -24.69
C THR A 13 -15.37 -21.83 -23.30
N PHE A 14 -15.75 -23.08 -23.02
CA PHE A 14 -16.19 -23.51 -21.69
C PHE A 14 -15.08 -23.56 -20.63
N SER A 15 -13.82 -23.78 -21.06
CA SER A 15 -12.67 -23.89 -20.16
C SER A 15 -11.92 -22.57 -19.94
N LEU A 16 -12.00 -21.62 -20.89
CA LEU A 16 -11.30 -20.33 -20.81
C LEU A 16 -12.01 -19.30 -19.93
N ILE A 17 -13.35 -19.32 -19.88
CA ILE A 17 -14.15 -18.37 -19.07
C ILE A 17 -13.84 -18.48 -17.56
N PRO A 18 -13.86 -19.67 -16.91
CA PRO A 18 -13.57 -19.76 -15.48
C PRO A 18 -12.10 -19.43 -15.13
N LEU A 19 -11.17 -19.71 -16.05
CA LEU A 19 -9.75 -19.37 -15.89
C LEU A 19 -9.54 -17.85 -15.93
N CYS A 20 -10.23 -17.15 -16.83
CA CYS A 20 -10.16 -15.70 -16.96
C CYS A 20 -10.70 -15.00 -15.70
N THR A 21 -11.78 -15.51 -15.11
CA THR A 21 -12.33 -14.96 -13.85
C THR A 21 -11.41 -15.14 -12.65
N LEU A 22 -10.58 -16.20 -12.62
CA LEU A 22 -9.62 -16.45 -11.53
C LEU A 22 -8.44 -15.46 -11.56
N VAL A 23 -7.97 -15.11 -12.77
CA VAL A 23 -6.91 -14.11 -12.97
C VAL A 23 -7.38 -12.71 -12.59
N LEU A 24 -8.64 -12.38 -12.87
CA LEU A 24 -9.24 -11.08 -12.52
C LEU A 24 -9.46 -10.89 -11.00
N PHE A 25 -9.52 -11.97 -10.22
CA PHE A 25 -9.72 -11.91 -8.77
C PHE A 25 -8.40 -11.73 -7.98
N SER A 26 -7.26 -11.72 -8.66
CA SER A 26 -5.94 -11.55 -8.04
C SER A 26 -5.61 -10.07 -7.81
N VAL A 27 -6.45 -9.36 -7.06
CA VAL A 27 -6.11 -8.01 -6.58
C VAL A 27 -5.17 -8.12 -5.38
N SER A 28 -4.03 -7.41 -5.44
CA SER A 28 -3.09 -7.35 -4.31
C SER A 28 -3.61 -6.36 -3.27
N LEU A 29 -4.11 -6.87 -2.13
CA LEU A 29 -4.49 -6.05 -0.99
C LEU A 29 -3.20 -5.54 -0.30
N HIS A 30 -2.79 -4.31 -0.60
CA HIS A 30 -1.72 -3.65 0.14
C HIS A 30 -2.36 -2.87 1.29
N ALA A 31 -2.00 -3.20 2.54
CA ALA A 31 -2.49 -2.47 3.70
C ALA A 31 -1.73 -1.13 3.81
N GLN A 32 -2.45 -0.01 3.68
CA GLN A 32 -1.89 1.30 4.05
C GLN A 32 -1.74 1.35 5.57
N THR A 33 -0.56 1.73 6.05
CA THR A 33 -0.31 1.96 7.48
C THR A 33 0.02 3.43 7.71
N THR A 34 -0.58 4.04 8.73
CA THR A 34 -0.17 5.37 9.18
C THR A 34 1.05 5.25 10.07
N LYS A 35 2.11 5.98 9.74
CA LYS A 35 3.38 6.06 10.46
C LYS A 35 3.58 7.49 10.95
N THR A 36 3.66 7.64 12.27
CA THR A 36 3.92 8.92 12.91
C THR A 36 5.40 9.04 13.25
N PHE A 37 6.04 10.13 12.83
CA PHE A 37 7.39 10.49 13.25
C PHE A 37 7.32 11.17 14.62
N ILE A 38 7.97 10.61 15.63
CA ILE A 38 7.74 10.96 17.04
C ILE A 38 8.92 11.69 17.71
N THR A 39 10.06 11.83 17.03
CA THR A 39 11.27 12.46 17.57
C THR A 39 12.09 13.12 16.47
N THR A 40 12.87 14.14 16.81
CA THR A 40 13.83 14.75 15.86
C THR A 40 14.91 13.75 15.46
N GLY A 41 15.21 13.66 14.17
CA GLY A 41 16.28 12.82 13.65
C GLY A 41 16.08 12.38 12.19
N ASN A 42 16.68 11.25 11.85
CA ASN A 42 16.72 10.71 10.49
C ASN A 42 15.49 9.85 10.16
N TRP A 43 15.06 9.89 8.90
CA TRP A 43 13.98 9.06 8.35
C TRP A 43 14.30 7.57 8.46
N SER A 44 15.55 7.17 8.18
CA SER A 44 15.94 5.76 8.13
C SER A 44 15.98 5.05 9.49
N VAL A 45 15.76 5.75 10.60
CA VAL A 45 15.84 5.17 11.95
C VAL A 45 14.48 4.58 12.37
N PRO A 46 14.34 3.24 12.50
CA PRO A 46 13.06 2.59 12.79
C PRO A 46 12.41 3.02 14.11
N ALA A 47 13.22 3.41 15.08
CA ALA A 47 12.77 3.83 16.42
C ALA A 47 12.15 5.24 16.42
N ASN A 48 12.35 6.03 15.37
CA ASN A 48 11.77 7.36 15.24
C ASN A 48 10.30 7.32 14.75
N TRP A 49 9.79 6.14 14.44
CA TRP A 49 8.46 5.91 13.88
C TRP A 49 7.55 5.16 14.85
N SER A 50 6.26 5.52 14.84
CA SER A 50 5.20 4.80 15.53
C SER A 50 4.07 4.44 14.54
N PRO A 51 3.68 3.16 14.39
CA PRO A 51 4.31 1.98 14.98
C PRO A 51 5.75 1.79 14.47
N SER A 52 6.62 1.16 15.28
CA SER A 52 8.05 1.00 14.97
C SER A 52 8.31 0.42 13.58
N GLY A 53 9.33 0.94 12.90
CA GLY A 53 9.71 0.51 11.54
C GLY A 53 9.63 1.67 10.55
N VAL A 54 10.60 1.73 9.64
CA VAL A 54 10.67 2.76 8.59
C VAL A 54 9.46 2.64 7.65
N PRO A 55 8.83 3.75 7.26
CA PRO A 55 7.69 3.74 6.35
C PRO A 55 8.05 3.20 4.96
N ALA A 56 7.11 2.48 4.36
CA ALA A 56 7.16 2.02 2.98
C ALA A 56 6.45 2.98 2.01
N ALA A 57 6.56 2.69 0.71
CA ALA A 57 6.00 3.51 -0.37
C ALA A 57 4.49 3.77 -0.29
N ASN A 58 3.75 2.88 0.38
CA ASN A 58 2.30 2.92 0.53
C ASN A 58 1.85 3.42 1.92
N ASP A 59 2.77 3.82 2.78
CA ASP A 59 2.44 4.30 4.11
C ASP A 59 2.09 5.79 4.11
N ILE A 60 1.18 6.15 5.02
CA ILE A 60 0.78 7.53 5.28
C ILE A 60 1.66 8.08 6.39
N ILE A 61 2.29 9.22 6.15
CA ILE A 61 3.26 9.82 7.07
C ILE A 61 2.60 10.95 7.85
N VAL A 62 2.80 10.96 9.16
CA VAL A 62 2.40 12.06 10.04
C VAL A 62 3.63 12.57 10.76
N ILE A 63 4.01 13.82 10.54
CA ILE A 63 5.14 14.45 11.22
C ILE A 63 4.58 15.26 12.39
N SER A 64 4.96 14.89 13.62
CA SER A 64 4.52 15.62 14.81
C SER A 64 5.02 17.06 14.80
N ALA A 65 4.31 17.95 15.50
CA ALA A 65 4.70 19.35 15.59
C ALA A 65 6.00 19.54 16.39
N GLY A 66 6.81 20.52 15.98
CA GLY A 66 7.99 20.96 16.75
C GLY A 66 9.18 20.00 16.73
N ILE A 67 9.22 19.03 15.82
CA ILE A 67 10.36 18.15 15.59
C ILE A 67 10.91 18.31 14.18
N ASP A 68 12.22 18.06 14.03
CA ASP A 68 12.90 18.11 12.74
C ASP A 68 13.08 16.69 12.19
N LEU A 69 12.51 16.45 11.01
CA LEU A 69 12.70 15.22 10.25
C LEU A 69 13.75 15.47 9.16
N THR A 70 14.81 14.67 9.15
CA THR A 70 15.82 14.67 8.08
C THR A 70 15.60 13.48 7.17
N VAL A 71 15.35 13.73 5.88
CA VAL A 71 15.27 12.69 4.86
C VAL A 71 16.70 12.37 4.41
N ASP A 72 17.27 11.29 4.93
CA ASP A 72 18.68 10.91 4.75
C ASP A 72 18.93 9.91 3.59
N ASP A 73 17.88 9.39 2.97
CA ASP A 73 17.95 8.50 1.81
C ASP A 73 16.81 8.80 0.81
N ASN A 74 16.91 8.29 -0.42
CA ASN A 74 15.87 8.42 -1.42
C ASN A 74 14.70 7.47 -1.13
N VAL A 75 13.69 7.99 -0.45
CA VAL A 75 12.50 7.25 0.00
C VAL A 75 11.24 7.74 -0.69
N THR A 76 10.21 6.89 -0.67
CA THR A 76 8.87 7.19 -1.19
C THR A 76 7.83 6.87 -0.12
N CYS A 77 6.72 7.60 -0.12
CA CYS A 77 5.55 7.35 0.71
C CYS A 77 4.28 7.75 -0.06
N ASP A 78 3.11 7.38 0.45
CA ASP A 78 1.82 7.68 -0.19
C ASP A 78 1.47 9.17 -0.03
N SER A 79 1.51 9.65 1.21
CA SER A 79 1.12 11.00 1.58
C SER A 79 1.83 11.45 2.86
N ILE A 80 2.02 12.76 3.03
CA ILE A 80 2.65 13.36 4.21
C ILE A 80 1.72 14.43 4.78
N TYR A 81 1.46 14.32 6.08
CA TYR A 81 0.70 15.27 6.90
C TYR A 81 1.61 15.85 7.97
N PHE A 82 1.44 17.15 8.24
CA PHE A 82 2.07 17.82 9.36
C PHE A 82 1.03 18.04 10.45
N ASP A 83 1.32 17.58 11.67
CA ASP A 83 0.49 17.90 12.81
C ASP A 83 0.64 19.40 13.11
N ALA A 84 -0.47 20.14 13.02
CA ALA A 84 -0.47 21.56 13.32
C ALA A 84 -0.32 21.71 14.84
N GLY A 85 0.92 21.91 15.29
CA GLY A 85 1.17 22.27 16.69
C GLY A 85 0.25 23.41 17.09
N SER A 86 -0.30 23.34 18.30
CA SER A 86 -1.19 24.39 18.79
C SER A 86 -0.47 25.73 18.74
N THR A 87 -0.81 26.58 17.78
CA THR A 87 -0.39 27.98 17.77
C THR A 87 -1.26 28.71 18.78
N SER A 88 -0.84 28.72 20.04
CA SER A 88 -1.41 29.62 21.05
C SER A 88 -1.00 31.06 20.70
N SER A 89 -1.78 31.73 19.86
CA SER A 89 -1.71 33.18 19.71
C SER A 89 -2.16 33.80 21.03
N SER A 90 -1.22 34.44 21.73
CA SER A 90 -1.47 35.24 22.94
C SER A 90 -2.14 36.56 22.60
#